data_AF-A0A7Y2GTJ7-F1
#
_entry.id   AF-A0A7Y2GTJ7-F1
#
_cell.length_a   1.000
_cell.length_b   1.000
_cell.length_c   1.000
_cell.angle_alpha   90.00
_cell.angle_beta   90.00
_cell.angle_gamma   90.00
#
_symmetry.space_group_name_H-M   'P 1'
#
loop_
_entity.id
_entity.type
_entity.pdbx_description
1 polymer ?
#
loop_
_entity_poly.entity_id
_entity_poly.type
_entity_poly.pdbx_seq_one_letter_code
_entity_poly.pdbx_strand_id
1 'polypeptide(L)'
;MITNKIYTTELRRIFLTEGLPEPVSAADTHLQIFDNYIPNTRMRLRSVRVPETKQWTRILEHRFPFDENDLTTWNVSQIYLDEGEHAVFAVFEGR
;
A
#
# COMPACT_ATOMS: atom_id res chain seq x y z
N MET A 1 -17.23 -18.21 -18.31
CA MET A 1 -15.78 -17.90 -18.28
C MET A 1 -15.41 -17.62 -16.84
N ILE A 2 -14.46 -18.35 -16.27
CA ILE A 2 -13.90 -18.01 -14.95
C ILE A 2 -12.84 -16.94 -15.23
N THR A 3 -13.15 -15.69 -14.92
CA THR A 3 -12.19 -14.59 -15.02
C THR A 3 -11.23 -14.72 -13.85
N ASN A 4 -10.00 -15.16 -14.08
CA ASN A 4 -8.98 -15.21 -13.04
C ASN A 4 -8.50 -13.78 -12.76
N LYS A 5 -9.17 -13.14 -11.80
CA LYS A 5 -8.97 -11.72 -11.47
C LYS A 5 -7.73 -11.58 -10.60
N ILE A 6 -6.70 -10.88 -11.10
CA ILE A 6 -5.43 -10.65 -10.38
C ILE A 6 -5.42 -9.34 -9.58
N TYR A 7 -6.59 -8.84 -9.20
CA TYR A 7 -6.76 -7.61 -8.43
C TYR A 7 -8.00 -7.66 -7.54
N THR A 8 -7.91 -6.98 -6.40
CA THR A 8 -9.04 -6.74 -5.49
C THR A 8 -9.69 -5.41 -5.81
N THR A 9 -11.01 -5.32 -5.65
CA THR A 9 -11.74 -4.05 -5.75
C THR A 9 -12.00 -3.53 -4.34
N GLU A 10 -11.54 -2.32 -4.06
CA GLU A 10 -11.69 -1.62 -2.79
C GLU A 10 -12.71 -0.48 -2.94
N LEU A 11 -13.72 -0.48 -2.07
CA LEU A 11 -14.63 0.65 -1.90
C LEU A 11 -14.11 1.51 -0.74
N ARG A 12 -13.90 2.81 -0.97
CA ARG A 12 -13.25 3.68 0.00
C ARG A 12 -13.99 5.00 0.18
N ARG A 13 -14.04 5.46 1.43
CA ARG A 13 -14.36 6.84 1.80
C ARG A 13 -13.29 7.36 2.76
N ILE A 14 -12.86 8.60 2.55
CA ILE A 14 -11.78 9.22 3.33
C ILE A 14 -12.38 10.39 4.10
N PHE A 15 -11.99 10.49 5.36
CA PHE A 15 -12.38 11.58 6.25
C PHE A 15 -11.12 12.17 6.88
N LEU A 16 -11.16 13.47 7.15
CA LEU A 16 -10.18 14.11 8.02
C LEU A 16 -10.55 13.80 9.48
N THR A 17 -9.54 13.61 10.33
CA THR A 17 -9.69 13.35 11.77
C THR A 17 -9.00 14.46 12.55
N GLU A 18 -9.61 14.92 13.65
CA GLU A 18 -9.04 15.98 14.49
C GLU A 18 -7.91 15.49 15.42
N GLY A 19 -7.84 14.18 15.64
CA GLY A 19 -6.84 13.53 16.48
C GLY A 19 -6.97 12.01 16.42
N LEU A 20 -6.20 11.30 17.25
CA LEU A 20 -6.38 9.86 17.44
C LEU A 20 -7.74 9.62 18.14
N PRO A 21 -8.55 8.66 17.67
CA PRO A 21 -9.81 8.34 18.31
C PRO A 21 -9.56 7.61 19.64
N GLU A 22 -10.31 7.94 20.69
CA GLU A 22 -10.28 7.16 21.94
C GLU A 22 -10.73 5.71 21.68
N PRO A 23 -10.07 4.69 22.28
CA PRO A 23 -9.02 4.78 23.30
C PRO A 23 -7.58 4.71 22.74
N VAL A 24 -7.37 4.97 21.45
CA VAL A 24 -6.09 4.75 20.77
C VAL A 24 -5.06 5.82 21.14
N SER A 25 -3.88 5.38 21.56
CA SER A 25 -2.74 6.23 21.87
C SER A 25 -1.62 6.12 20.83
N ALA A 26 -0.76 7.13 20.74
CA ALA A 26 0.39 7.11 19.84
C ALA A 26 1.45 6.04 20.20
N ALA A 27 1.41 5.51 21.42
CA ALA A 27 2.33 4.48 21.90
C ALA A 27 1.81 3.05 21.67
N ASP A 28 0.58 2.90 21.18
CA ASP A 28 -0.03 1.60 20.94
C ASP A 28 0.70 0.86 19.81
N THR A 29 0.59 -0.47 19.81
CA THR A 29 1.10 -1.33 18.75
C THR A 29 0.56 -0.88 17.39
N HIS A 30 1.47 -0.67 16.44
CA HIS A 30 1.13 -0.11 15.14
C HIS A 30 2.00 -0.70 14.03
N LEU A 31 1.57 -0.47 12.79
CA LEU A 31 2.37 -0.75 11.61
C LEU A 31 2.96 0.54 11.08
N GLN A 32 4.21 0.50 10.62
CA GLN A 32 4.83 1.58 9.87
C GLN A 32 4.73 1.28 8.38
N ILE A 33 4.09 2.17 7.62
CA ILE A 33 3.86 2.01 6.18
C ILE A 33 4.67 3.06 5.44
N PHE A 34 5.47 2.61 4.48
CA PHE A 34 6.29 3.43 3.60
C PHE A 34 5.85 3.17 2.16
N ASP A 35 5.29 4.19 1.51
CA ASP A 35 4.82 4.10 0.12
C ASP A 35 5.70 4.97 -0.78
N ASN A 36 6.45 4.33 -1.69
CA ASN A 36 7.30 5.01 -2.67
C ASN A 36 6.71 4.84 -4.07
N TYR A 37 6.30 5.95 -4.70
CA TYR A 37 5.67 5.90 -6.03
C TYR A 37 6.71 5.85 -7.14
N ILE A 38 6.50 4.95 -8.11
CA ILE A 38 7.35 4.86 -9.29
C ILE A 38 6.92 5.98 -10.26
N PRO A 39 7.81 6.94 -10.61
CA PRO A 39 7.46 8.10 -11.42
C PRO A 39 6.80 7.74 -12.74
N ASN A 40 5.80 8.54 -13.16
CA ASN A 40 5.03 8.37 -14.40
C ASN A 40 4.27 7.04 -14.51
N THR A 41 4.01 6.36 -13.39
CA THR A 41 3.21 5.14 -13.35
C THR A 41 2.18 5.22 -12.22
N ARG A 42 1.29 4.23 -12.16
CA ARG A 42 0.37 3.99 -11.05
C ARG A 42 0.91 2.97 -10.03
N MET A 43 2.17 2.60 -10.18
CA MET A 43 2.82 1.60 -9.34
C MET A 43 3.50 2.27 -8.15
N ARG A 44 3.57 1.54 -7.05
CA ARG A 44 4.33 1.92 -5.87
C ARG A 44 5.01 0.72 -5.24
N LEU A 45 6.17 0.98 -4.66
CA LEU A 45 6.84 0.07 -3.76
C LEU A 45 6.37 0.39 -2.34
N ARG A 46 5.58 -0.51 -1.76
CA ARG A 46 5.08 -0.43 -0.39
C ARG A 46 5.93 -1.30 0.51
N SER A 47 6.31 -0.75 1.65
CA SER A 47 6.99 -1.48 2.71
C SER A 47 6.23 -1.33 4.00
N VAL A 48 5.89 -2.45 4.63
CA VAL A 48 5.18 -2.50 5.91
C VAL A 48 6.13 -3.09 6.94
N ARG A 49 6.34 -2.36 8.03
CA ARG A 49 7.17 -2.80 9.15
C ARG A 49 6.33 -2.96 10.41
N VAL A 50 6.54 -4.07 11.11
CA VAL A 50 6.08 -4.28 12.48
C VAL A 50 7.22 -3.85 13.41
N PRO A 51 7.13 -2.71 14.14
CA PRO A 51 8.23 -2.20 14.97
C PRO A 51 8.72 -3.19 16.03
N GLU A 52 7.81 -3.93 16.65
CA GLU A 52 8.06 -4.85 17.77
C GLU A 52 8.91 -6.04 17.35
N THR A 53 8.59 -6.64 16.19
CA THR A 53 9.28 -7.82 15.66
C THR A 53 10.37 -7.48 14.65
N LYS A 54 10.43 -6.22 14.21
CA LYS A 54 11.29 -5.72 13.12
C LYS A 54 11.06 -6.44 11.78
N GLN A 55 9.95 -7.16 11.64
CA GLN A 55 9.60 -7.82 10.40
C GLN A 55 9.20 -6.80 9.33
N TRP A 56 9.57 -7.11 8.10
CA TRP A 56 9.27 -6.31 6.92
C TRP A 56 8.50 -7.14 5.90
N THR A 57 7.46 -6.54 5.34
CA THR A 57 6.77 -7.04 4.15
C THR A 57 6.96 -6.02 3.04
N ARG A 58 7.42 -6.48 1.87
CA ARG A 58 7.67 -5.65 0.69
C ARG A 58 6.69 -6.02 -0.41
N ILE A 59 6.07 -5.02 -1.03
CA ILE A 59 4.97 -5.22 -1.98
C ILE A 59 5.14 -4.27 -3.15
N LEU A 60 5.17 -4.80 -4.37
CA LEU A 60 4.92 -4.00 -5.57
C LEU A 60 3.40 -3.93 -5.78
N GLU A 61 2.85 -2.73 -5.68
CA GLU A 61 1.42 -2.51 -5.78
C GLU A 61 1.10 -1.64 -7.01
N HIS A 62 0.08 -2.03 -7.77
CA HIS A 62 -0.50 -1.23 -8.84
C HIS A 62 -1.93 -0.85 -8.45
N ARG A 63 -2.21 0.45 -8.34
CA ARG A 63 -3.54 0.98 -8.02
C ARG A 63 -4.11 1.75 -9.19
N PHE A 64 -5.31 1.40 -9.63
CA PHE A 64 -5.98 2.11 -10.71
C PHE A 64 -7.46 2.30 -10.38
N PRO A 65 -8.05 3.46 -10.72
CA PRO A 65 -9.47 3.68 -10.47
C PRO A 65 -10.29 2.71 -11.33
N PHE A 66 -11.46 2.31 -10.82
CA PHE A 66 -12.42 1.56 -11.64
C PHE A 66 -13.03 2.46 -12.71
N ASP A 67 -13.31 3.71 -12.35
CA ASP A 67 -13.74 4.80 -13.23
C ASP A 67 -12.89 6.03 -12.91
N GLU A 68 -12.26 6.63 -13.92
CA GLU A 68 -11.40 7.81 -13.75
C GLU A 68 -12.17 9.04 -13.20
N ASN A 69 -13.49 9.06 -13.33
CA ASN A 69 -14.35 10.13 -12.81
C ASN A 69 -14.92 9.83 -11.41
N ASP A 70 -14.78 8.59 -10.92
CA ASP A 70 -15.27 8.16 -9.61
C ASP A 70 -14.14 7.51 -8.79
N LEU A 71 -13.56 8.31 -7.89
CA LEU A 71 -12.44 7.90 -7.04
C LEU A 71 -12.88 7.14 -5.78
N THR A 72 -14.15 6.74 -5.66
CA THR A 72 -14.64 5.92 -4.52
C THR A 72 -14.30 4.44 -4.68
N THR A 73 -14.04 3.98 -5.91
CA THR A 73 -13.78 2.58 -6.24
C THR A 73 -12.42 2.41 -6.89
N TRP A 74 -11.57 1.60 -6.26
CA TRP A 74 -10.21 1.34 -6.73
C TRP A 74 -9.98 -0.13 -6.97
N ASN A 75 -9.18 -0.44 -7.99
CA ASN A 75 -8.64 -1.77 -8.20
C ASN A 75 -7.19 -1.79 -7.75
N VAL A 76 -6.82 -2.85 -7.03
CA VAL A 76 -5.50 -3.00 -6.41
C VAL A 76 -4.96 -4.37 -6.76
N SER A 77 -3.81 -4.39 -7.43
CA SER A 77 -3.03 -5.60 -7.70
C SER A 77 -1.73 -5.53 -6.91
N GLN A 78 -1.34 -6.64 -6.29
CA GLN A 78 -0.20 -6.72 -5.39
C GLN A 78 0.66 -7.94 -5.72
N ILE A 79 1.96 -7.73 -5.69
CA ILE A 79 2.97 -8.79 -5.74
C ILE A 79 3.82 -8.64 -4.48
N TYR A 80 3.85 -9.68 -3.66
CA TYR A 80 4.73 -9.73 -2.49
C TYR A 80 6.13 -10.06 -2.97
N LEU A 81 7.08 -9.25 -2.54
CA LEU A 81 8.46 -9.33 -2.99
C LEU A 81 9.31 -10.03 -1.94
N ASP A 82 10.19 -10.91 -2.38
CA ASP A 82 11.33 -11.33 -1.58
C ASP A 82 12.44 -10.25 -1.58
N GLU A 83 13.55 -10.53 -0.90
CA GLU A 83 14.67 -9.61 -0.77
C GLU A 83 15.36 -9.31 -2.13
N GLY A 84 15.50 -10.31 -3.00
CA GLY A 84 16.13 -10.15 -4.30
C GLY A 84 15.27 -9.34 -5.26
N GLU A 85 13.96 -9.60 -5.28
CA GLU A 85 12.98 -8.85 -6.05
C GLU A 85 12.88 -7.40 -5.58
N HIS A 86 12.82 -7.17 -4.26
CA HIS A 86 12.81 -5.83 -3.68
C HIS A 86 14.06 -5.03 -4.05
N ALA A 87 15.24 -5.64 -4.03
CA ALA A 87 16.50 -4.99 -4.35
C ALA A 87 16.52 -4.37 -5.76
N VAL A 88 15.84 -4.98 -6.73
CA VAL A 88 15.70 -4.43 -8.10
C VAL A 88 14.96 -3.10 -8.09
N PHE A 89 13.98 -2.94 -7.21
CA PHE A 89 13.15 -1.74 -7.11
C PHE A 89 13.65 -0.72 -6.07
N ALA A 90 14.70 -1.04 -5.30
CA ALA A 90 15.24 -0.18 -4.23
C ALA A 90 15.67 1.22 -4.72
N VAL A 91 15.95 1.38 -6.01
CA VAL A 91 16.22 2.71 -6.63
C VAL A 91 15.06 3.70 -6.48
N PHE A 92 13.83 3.21 -6.30
CA PHE A 92 12.64 4.04 -6.12
C PHE A 92 12.37 4.39 -4.66
N GLU A 93 13.12 3.86 -3.70
CA GLU A 93 12.99 4.25 -2.29
C GLU A 93 13.59 5.66 -2.08
N GLY A 94 12.83 6.55 -1.45
CA GLY A 94 13.25 7.93 -1.18
C GLY A 94 14.57 7.97 -0.39
N ARG A 95 15.57 8.63 -0.97
CA ARG A 95 16.87 8.92 -0.33
C ARG A 95 16.86 10.30 0.30
#